data_AF-A0A1A3UQW7-F1
#
_entry.id   AF-A0A1A3UQW7-F1
#
_cell.length_a   1.000
_cell.length_b   1.000
_cell.length_c   1.000
_cell.angle_alpha   90.00
_cell.angle_beta   90.00
_cell.angle_gamma   90.00
#
_symmetry.space_group_name_H-M   'P 1'
#
loop_
_entity.id
_entity.type
_entity.pdbx_description
1 polymer ?
#
loop_
_entity_poly.entity_id
_entity_poly.type
_entity_poly.pdbx_seq_one_letter_code
_entity_poly.pdbx_strand_id
1 'polypeptide(L)'
;MGPDHRRVRRLRELAADNSGTRRRWTNRPLPLLDALADYRAKNRYGFTPPGHRQGRGTDDRVLEVLGREPFLDDVLASGGLDDRRTSNQYLKHAEDLMTEAVGAKMAWFSTCGS
;
A
#
# COMPACT_ATOMS: atom_id res chain seq x y z
N MET A 1 -17.69 -24.36 -12.00
CA MET A 1 -17.06 -23.65 -13.14
C MET A 1 -15.91 -22.83 -12.60
N GLY A 2 -14.68 -23.34 -12.71
CA GLY A 2 -13.48 -22.66 -12.19
C GLY A 2 -13.03 -21.53 -13.11
N PRO A 3 -12.31 -20.50 -12.59
CA PRO A 3 -11.80 -19.43 -13.42
C PRO A 3 -10.80 -19.96 -14.45
N ASP A 4 -10.98 -19.54 -15.71
CA ASP A 4 -10.14 -19.90 -16.84
C ASP A 4 -8.68 -19.44 -16.62
N HIS A 5 -7.78 -20.40 -16.44
CA HIS A 5 -6.33 -20.21 -16.27
C HIS A 5 -5.65 -19.50 -17.47
N ARG A 6 -6.35 -19.33 -18.60
CA ARG A 6 -5.83 -18.58 -19.76
C ARG A 6 -5.86 -17.06 -19.60
N ARG A 7 -6.66 -16.50 -18.68
CA ARG A 7 -6.70 -15.04 -18.43
C ARG A 7 -5.50 -14.53 -17.63
N VAL A 8 -4.92 -15.35 -16.76
CA VAL A 8 -3.78 -14.95 -15.90
C VAL A 8 -2.47 -14.89 -16.69
N ARG A 9 -2.32 -15.69 -17.77
CA ARG A 9 -1.15 -15.59 -18.67
C ARG A 9 -1.18 -14.36 -19.57
N ARG A 10 -2.36 -13.89 -19.99
CA ARG A 10 -2.49 -12.74 -20.91
C ARG A 10 -2.14 -11.39 -20.28
N LEU A 11 -2.25 -11.26 -18.95
CA LEU A 11 -1.79 -10.07 -18.23
C LEU A 11 -0.26 -10.02 -18.04
N ARG A 12 0.44 -11.14 -18.21
CA ARG A 12 1.91 -11.17 -18.26
C ARG A 12 2.47 -10.86 -19.65
N GLU A 13 1.69 -11.10 -20.71
CA GLU A 13 2.13 -10.92 -22.12
C GLU A 13 1.72 -9.58 -22.74
N LEU A 14 0.77 -8.82 -22.16
CA LEU A 14 0.42 -7.46 -22.61
C LEU A 14 1.34 -6.35 -22.05
N ALA A 15 2.42 -6.71 -21.36
CA ALA A 15 3.24 -5.78 -20.57
C ALA A 15 4.69 -5.60 -21.10
N ALA A 16 4.92 -5.85 -22.39
CA ALA A 16 6.23 -5.65 -23.01
C ALA A 16 6.30 -4.32 -23.77
N ASP A 17 6.21 -3.20 -23.05
CA ASP A 17 6.81 -1.94 -23.52
C ASP A 17 8.20 -1.81 -22.91
N ASN A 18 9.21 -1.71 -23.78
CA ASN A 18 10.64 -1.74 -23.47
C ASN A 18 11.22 -0.34 -23.25
N SER A 19 10.37 0.70 -23.19
CA SER A 19 10.74 2.08 -22.94
C SER A 19 11.49 2.24 -21.60
N GLY A 20 12.59 3.00 -21.61
CA GLY A 20 13.45 3.21 -20.43
C GLY A 20 12.71 3.80 -19.21
N THR A 21 11.55 4.41 -19.44
CA THR A 21 10.62 4.92 -18.44
C THR A 21 10.00 3.80 -17.60
N ARG A 22 9.69 2.62 -18.17
CA ARG A 22 9.10 1.51 -17.39
C ARG A 22 10.11 0.90 -16.42
N ARG A 23 11.36 0.69 -16.88
CA ARG A 23 12.46 0.20 -16.03
C ARG A 23 12.78 1.14 -14.86
N ARG A 24 12.58 2.46 -15.04
CA ARG A 24 12.77 3.46 -13.97
C ARG A 24 11.87 3.20 -12.76
N TRP A 25 10.65 2.71 -12.97
CA TRP A 25 9.66 2.55 -11.90
C TRP A 25 9.60 1.14 -11.30
N THR A 26 9.90 0.10 -12.08
CA THR A 26 9.75 -1.30 -11.62
C THR A 26 10.76 -1.75 -10.57
N ASN A 27 11.94 -1.14 -10.53
CA ASN A 27 13.02 -1.53 -9.62
C ASN A 27 13.27 -0.50 -8.51
N ARG A 28 12.39 0.50 -8.36
CA ARG A 28 12.51 1.49 -7.29
C ARG A 28 11.86 0.97 -6.00
N PRO A 29 12.38 1.34 -4.83
CA PRO A 29 11.69 1.15 -3.56
C PRO A 29 10.30 1.81 -3.61
N LEU A 30 9.32 1.20 -2.96
CA LEU A 30 7.96 1.72 -2.83
C LEU A 30 7.71 1.98 -1.33
N PRO A 31 8.15 3.13 -0.79
CA PRO A 31 8.34 3.31 0.66
C PRO A 31 7.11 2.98 1.49
N LEU A 32 5.92 3.45 1.07
CA LEU A 32 4.67 3.16 1.78
C LEU A 32 4.26 1.69 1.67
N LEU A 33 4.39 1.06 0.51
CA LEU A 33 3.99 -0.33 0.30
C LEU A 33 4.96 -1.29 0.99
N ASP A 34 6.26 -1.03 0.90
CA ASP A 34 7.30 -1.80 1.56
C ASP A 34 7.16 -1.70 3.09
N ALA A 35 6.88 -0.49 3.62
CA ALA A 35 6.62 -0.29 5.05
C ALA A 35 5.37 -1.05 5.52
N LEU A 36 4.32 -1.11 4.70
CA LEU A 36 3.08 -1.81 5.04
C LEU A 36 3.29 -3.33 5.05
N ALA A 37 4.02 -3.86 4.06
CA ALA A 37 4.41 -5.25 4.01
C ALA A 37 5.27 -5.65 5.22
N ASP A 38 6.26 -4.83 5.56
CA ASP A 38 7.10 -5.02 6.74
C ASP A 38 6.30 -4.95 8.06
N TYR A 39 5.38 -3.99 8.17
CA TYR A 39 4.49 -3.87 9.33
C TYR A 39 3.65 -5.13 9.54
N ARG A 40 3.05 -5.66 8.46
CA ARG A 40 2.31 -6.93 8.46
C ARG A 40 3.21 -8.10 8.86
N ALA A 41 4.40 -8.21 8.27
CA ALA A 41 5.34 -9.29 8.54
C ALA A 41 5.81 -9.32 10.00
N LYS A 42 5.98 -8.13 10.61
CA LYS A 42 6.35 -7.98 12.02
C LYS A 42 5.22 -8.34 12.99
N ASN A 43 4.00 -8.57 12.49
CA ASN A 43 2.81 -8.92 13.28
C ASN A 43 2.68 -8.05 14.55
N ARG A 44 2.90 -6.74 14.38
CA ARG A 44 2.88 -5.80 15.52
C ARG A 44 1.47 -5.74 16.09
N TYR A 45 1.36 -5.95 17.39
CA TYR A 45 0.11 -5.76 18.11
C TYR A 45 0.21 -4.52 18.99
N GLY A 46 -0.36 -3.41 18.50
CA GLY A 46 -0.48 -2.18 19.26
C GLY A 46 -1.78 -2.15 20.05
N PHE A 47 -1.75 -1.63 21.28
CA PHE A 47 -2.96 -1.20 22.01
C PHE A 47 -3.45 0.18 21.56
N THR A 48 -2.99 0.62 20.39
CA THR A 48 -3.40 1.85 19.72
C THR A 48 -4.59 1.56 18.80
N PRO A 49 -5.34 2.59 18.40
CA PRO A 49 -6.27 2.47 17.28
C PRO A 49 -5.60 1.89 16.02
N PRO A 50 -6.38 1.33 15.08
CA PRO A 50 -7.85 1.21 15.07
C PRO A 50 -8.44 0.09 15.96
N GLY A 51 -9.67 0.30 16.45
CA GLY A 51 -10.35 -0.58 17.41
C GLY A 51 -10.74 -1.97 16.88
N HIS A 52 -10.81 -2.16 15.57
CA HIS A 52 -11.06 -3.46 14.94
C HIS A 52 -9.85 -4.40 15.01
N ARG A 53 -8.70 -3.93 15.52
CA ARG A 53 -7.49 -4.73 15.83
C ARG A 53 -7.04 -5.64 14.70
N GLN A 54 -6.85 -5.04 13.52
CA GLN A 54 -6.42 -5.74 12.30
C GLN A 54 -7.40 -6.85 11.87
N GLY A 55 -8.69 -6.64 12.11
CA GLY A 55 -9.77 -7.53 11.70
C GLY A 55 -10.29 -8.43 12.83
N ARG A 56 -9.54 -8.58 13.95
CA ARG A 56 -9.93 -9.44 15.08
C ARG A 56 -11.20 -8.98 15.79
N GLY A 57 -11.48 -7.68 15.78
CA GLY A 57 -12.70 -7.09 16.34
C GLY A 57 -13.77 -6.81 15.29
N THR A 58 -13.64 -7.37 14.08
CA THR A 58 -14.59 -7.15 12.98
C THR A 58 -15.60 -8.29 12.93
N ASP A 59 -16.86 -7.99 12.65
CA ASP A 59 -17.91 -8.98 12.42
C ASP A 59 -17.57 -9.86 11.21
N ASP A 60 -17.72 -11.18 11.34
CA ASP A 60 -17.36 -12.14 10.29
C ASP A 60 -18.09 -11.88 8.96
N ARG A 61 -19.32 -11.35 9.00
CA ARG A 61 -20.09 -11.01 7.79
C ARG A 61 -19.45 -9.86 7.02
N VAL A 62 -18.77 -8.94 7.71
CA VAL A 62 -18.02 -7.86 7.07
C VAL A 62 -16.74 -8.40 6.43
N LEU A 63 -16.06 -9.33 7.12
CA LEU A 63 -14.86 -9.99 6.58
C LEU A 63 -15.18 -10.86 5.36
N GLU A 64 -16.35 -11.50 5.32
CA GLU A 64 -16.80 -12.27 4.16
C GLU A 64 -16.99 -11.39 2.91
N VAL A 65 -17.48 -10.16 3.09
CA VAL A 65 -17.76 -9.24 1.98
C VAL A 65 -16.50 -8.46 1.55
N LEU A 66 -15.75 -7.90 2.49
CA LEU A 66 -14.62 -7.00 2.20
C LEU A 66 -13.26 -7.71 2.17
N GLY A 67 -13.17 -8.90 2.76
CA GLY A 67 -11.91 -9.56 3.04
C GLY A 67 -11.20 -9.01 4.28
N ARG A 68 -10.17 -9.74 4.74
CA ARG A 68 -9.39 -9.38 5.94
C ARG A 68 -8.25 -8.40 5.65
N GLU A 69 -7.70 -8.42 4.43
CA GLU A 69 -6.53 -7.64 4.05
C GLU A 69 -6.70 -6.11 4.25
N PRO A 70 -7.85 -5.48 3.91
CA PRO A 70 -8.04 -4.05 4.16
C PRO A 70 -7.87 -3.67 5.64
N PHE A 71 -8.32 -4.54 6.57
CA PHE A 71 -8.17 -4.30 8.00
C PHE A 71 -6.73 -4.51 8.47
N LEU A 72 -5.93 -5.33 7.79
CA LEU A 72 -4.49 -5.44 8.06
C LEU A 72 -3.73 -4.18 7.59
N ASP A 73 -4.27 -3.47 6.60
CA ASP A 73 -3.70 -2.24 6.04
C ASP A 73 -4.16 -0.96 6.75
N ASP A 74 -5.24 -1.02 7.53
CA ASP A 74 -5.70 0.11 8.33
C ASP A 74 -4.80 0.30 9.56
N VAL A 75 -3.76 1.13 9.36
CA VAL A 75 -2.74 1.43 10.35
C VAL A 75 -2.53 2.93 10.46
N LEU A 76 -2.12 3.40 11.65
CA LEU A 76 -1.77 4.81 11.84
C LEU A 76 -0.53 5.18 11.03
N ALA A 77 -0.58 6.28 10.28
CA ALA A 77 0.57 6.75 9.51
C ALA A 77 1.78 7.08 10.41
N SER A 78 1.56 7.78 11.53
CA SER A 78 2.59 8.07 12.55
C SER A 78 2.35 7.26 13.81
N GLY A 79 3.43 6.72 14.40
CA GLY A 79 3.37 5.86 15.58
C GLY A 79 2.75 4.48 15.32
N GLY A 80 2.57 4.12 14.04
CA GLY A 80 2.10 2.83 13.56
C GLY A 80 2.99 2.35 12.41
N LEU A 81 2.66 2.76 11.19
CA LEU A 81 3.40 2.49 9.96
C LEU A 81 4.80 3.13 10.01
N ASP A 82 4.87 4.43 10.26
CA ASP A 82 6.10 5.13 10.66
C ASP A 82 6.22 5.16 12.20
N ASP A 83 7.39 5.51 12.70
CA ASP A 83 7.59 5.71 14.12
C ASP A 83 6.89 6.98 14.64
N ARG A 84 6.92 7.17 15.96
CA ARG A 84 6.27 8.32 16.61
C ARG A 84 6.86 9.67 16.19
N ARG A 85 8.13 9.70 15.79
CA ARG A 85 8.84 10.91 15.35
C ARG A 85 8.81 11.08 13.83
N THR A 86 8.12 10.20 13.11
CA THR A 86 8.08 10.14 11.64
C THR A 86 9.48 10.11 11.03
N SER A 87 10.41 9.37 11.66
CA SER A 87 11.83 9.40 11.28
C SER A 87 12.13 8.70 9.95
N ASN A 88 11.27 7.78 9.50
CA ASN A 88 11.45 7.09 8.21
C ASN A 88 10.93 7.91 7.02
N GLN A 89 10.08 8.91 7.28
CA GLN A 89 9.53 9.84 6.28
C GLN A 89 8.82 9.15 5.12
N TYR A 90 8.15 8.01 5.35
CA TYR A 90 7.56 7.20 4.28
C TYR A 90 6.56 7.98 3.41
N LEU A 91 5.70 8.80 4.02
CA LEU A 91 4.76 9.65 3.30
C LEU A 91 5.47 10.65 2.40
N LYS A 92 6.46 11.37 2.94
CA LYS A 92 7.24 12.35 2.19
C LYS A 92 7.94 11.69 1.00
N HIS A 93 8.58 10.54 1.19
CA HIS A 93 9.23 9.83 0.09
C HIS A 93 8.24 9.39 -0.99
N ALA A 94 7.01 9.01 -0.62
CA ALA A 94 5.97 8.70 -1.59
C ALA A 94 5.48 9.94 -2.37
N GLU A 95 5.37 11.09 -1.70
CA GLU A 95 5.03 12.38 -2.33
C GLU A 95 6.16 12.87 -3.26
N ASP A 96 7.43 12.66 -2.90
CA ASP A 96 8.59 12.96 -3.75
C ASP A 96 8.55 12.07 -5.02
N LEU A 97 8.22 10.78 -4.88
CA LEU A 97 8.03 9.87 -6.02
C LEU A 97 6.87 10.31 -6.92
N MET A 98 5.76 10.74 -6.34
CA MET A 98 4.62 11.26 -7.10
C MET A 98 4.99 12.55 -7.84
N THR A 99 5.72 13.45 -7.19
CA THR A 99 6.23 14.69 -7.78
C THR A 99 7.07 14.41 -9.03
N GLU A 100 8.01 13.44 -8.95
CA GLU A 100 8.80 12.99 -10.11
C GLU A 100 7.90 12.38 -11.19
N ALA A 101 6.92 11.54 -10.80
CA ALA A 101 6.06 10.82 -11.74
C ALA A 101 5.19 11.75 -12.60
N VAL A 102 4.71 12.86 -12.02
CA VAL A 102 3.83 13.81 -12.72
C VAL A 102 4.57 15.04 -13.26
N GLY A 103 5.88 15.14 -13.06
CA GLY A 103 6.68 16.28 -13.50
C GLY A 103 6.30 17.60 -12.82
N ALA A 104 5.77 17.54 -11.60
CA ALA A 104 5.39 18.72 -10.84
C ALA A 104 6.58 19.30 -10.06
N LYS A 105 6.41 20.53 -9.56
CA LYS A 105 7.34 21.11 -8.58
C LYS A 105 7.14 20.50 -7.19
N MET A 106 5.90 20.09 -6.88
CA MET A 106 5.52 19.49 -5.61
C MET A 106 4.21 18.72 -5.79
N ALA A 107 4.02 17.66 -5.01
CA ALA A 107 2.79 16.90 -4.92
C ALA A 107 2.47 16.59 -3.44
N TRP A 108 1.18 16.49 -3.14
CA TRP A 108 0.67 16.07 -1.83
C TRP A 108 -0.44 15.05 -2.02
N PHE A 109 -0.63 14.17 -1.04
CA PHE A 109 -1.79 13.29 -1.01
C PHE A 109 -2.92 13.87 -0.15
N SER A 110 -4.12 13.97 -0.73
CA SER A 110 -5.36 14.27 -0.01
C SER A 110 -6.17 13.00 0.17
N THR A 111 -6.78 12.82 1.34
CA THR A 111 -7.73 11.73 1.62
C THR A 111 -9.18 12.13 1.36
N CYS A 112 -9.44 13.40 1.02
CA CYS A 112 -10.79 13.99 0.97
C CYS A 112 -11.22 14.47 -0.42
N GLY A 113 -10.66 13.90 -1.49
CA GLY A 113 -10.96 14.35 -2.85
C GLY A 113 -10.51 15.80 -3.13
N SER A 114 -10.94 16.33 -4.26
CA SER A 114 -10.66 17.69 -4.75
C SER A 114 -11.82 18.64 -4.49
#